data_AF-A0A6A3LVL2-F1
#
_entry.id   AF-A0A6A3LVL2-F1
#
_cell.length_a   1.000
_cell.length_b   1.000
_cell.length_c   1.000
_cell.angle_alpha   90.00
_cell.angle_beta   90.00
_cell.angle_gamma   90.00
#
_symmetry.space_group_name_H-M   'P 1'
#
loop_
_entity.id
_entity.type
_entity.pdbx_description
1 polymer ?
#
loop_
_entity_poly.entity_id
_entity_poly.type
_entity_poly.pdbx_seq_one_letter_code
_entity_poly.pdbx_strand_id
1 'polypeptide(L)'
;MLCTKHHLAQEALDCVDEMVEYNCIGGKLNRGISVVHCTQAMAPGKVLAPEKVSILGWCIEWLQAFFLVADDIMDESITHRGQPCW
;
A
#
# COMPACT_ATOMS: atom_id res chain seq x y z
N MET A 1 12.57 11.31 10.15
CA MET A 1 13.82 10.51 10.22
C MET A 1 14.41 10.14 8.85
N LEU A 2 13.68 10.28 7.72
CA LEU A 2 14.21 10.04 6.37
C LEU A 2 14.88 11.29 5.74
N CYS A 3 14.40 12.51 6.02
CA CYS A 3 14.91 13.76 5.44
C CYS A 3 16.43 13.93 5.60
N THR A 4 16.95 13.58 6.78
CA THR A 4 18.33 13.88 7.18
C THR A 4 19.37 12.94 6.55
N LYS A 5 18.96 11.76 6.07
CA LYS A 5 19.89 10.73 5.57
C LYS A 5 20.10 10.79 4.06
N HIS A 6 19.15 11.32 3.30
CA HIS A 6 19.16 11.30 1.83
C HIS A 6 19.01 12.67 1.17
N HIS A 7 18.94 13.76 1.95
CA HIS A 7 18.79 15.14 1.45
C HIS A 7 17.61 15.32 0.48
N LEU A 8 16.52 14.58 0.69
CA LEU A 8 15.30 14.75 -0.10
C LEU A 8 14.65 16.09 0.25
N ALA A 9 14.19 16.80 -0.78
CA ALA A 9 13.39 18.01 -0.60
C ALA A 9 12.09 17.66 0.15
N GLN A 10 11.63 18.56 1.02
CA GLN A 10 10.40 18.33 1.80
C GLN A 10 9.20 18.10 0.90
N GLU A 11 9.11 18.84 -0.20
CA GLU A 11 8.07 18.71 -1.23
C GLU A 11 7.98 17.28 -1.80
N ALA A 12 9.12 16.60 -1.98
CA ALA A 12 9.13 15.23 -2.50
C ALA A 12 8.60 14.23 -1.47
N LEU A 13 8.81 14.49 -0.18
CA LEU A 13 8.28 13.65 0.90
C LEU A 13 6.77 13.86 1.03
N ASP A 14 6.34 15.13 1.02
CA ASP A 14 4.92 15.49 1.10
C ASP A 14 4.13 14.86 -0.06
N CYS A 15 4.70 14.87 -1.27
CA CYS A 15 4.11 14.21 -2.44
C CYS A 15 4.00 12.67 -2.28
N VAL A 16 5.01 12.02 -1.69
CA VAL A 16 4.95 10.58 -1.42
C VAL A 16 3.89 10.26 -0.37
N ASP A 17 3.80 11.07 0.69
CA ASP A 17 2.81 10.89 1.74
C ASP A 17 1.38 11.05 1.18
N GLU A 18 1.13 12.09 0.38
CA GLU A 18 -0.15 12.30 -0.29
C GLU A 18 -0.50 11.15 -1.24
N MET A 19 0.46 10.71 -2.07
CA MET A 19 0.25 9.63 -3.03
C MET A 19 -0.10 8.31 -2.32
N VAL A 20 0.57 8.00 -1.21
CA VAL A 20 0.30 6.79 -0.42
C VAL A 20 -1.08 6.88 0.22
N GLU A 21 -1.43 8.00 0.85
CA GLU A 21 -2.75 8.18 1.47
C GLU A 21 -3.88 8.09 0.44
N TYR A 22 -3.71 8.72 -0.73
CA TYR A 22 -4.72 8.74 -1.78
C TYR A 22 -4.94 7.37 -2.42
N ASN A 23 -3.87 6.67 -2.78
CA ASN A 23 -3.96 5.46 -3.60
C ASN A 23 -4.05 4.17 -2.77
N CYS A 24 -3.45 4.12 -1.59
CA CYS A 24 -3.43 2.89 -0.77
C CYS A 24 -4.69 2.78 0.10
N ILE A 25 -5.26 3.90 0.57
CA ILE A 25 -6.42 3.93 1.47
C ILE A 25 -7.74 3.95 0.66
N GLY A 26 -8.87 3.57 1.27
CA GLY A 26 -10.20 3.59 0.63
C GLY A 26 -10.59 2.31 -0.12
N GLY A 27 -9.67 1.35 -0.24
CA GLY A 27 -9.95 0.02 -0.76
C GLY A 27 -10.47 -0.96 0.30
N LYS A 28 -10.75 -2.20 -0.12
CA LYS A 28 -11.19 -3.28 0.80
C LYS A 28 -10.04 -3.88 1.64
N LEU A 29 -8.79 -3.58 1.31
CA LEU A 29 -7.57 -4.13 1.94
C LEU A 29 -7.49 -5.67 1.96
N ASN A 30 -8.25 -6.33 1.09
CA ASN A 30 -8.37 -7.78 1.09
C ASN A 30 -7.02 -8.47 0.85
N ARG A 31 -6.13 -7.90 0.03
CA ARG A 31 -4.86 -8.56 -0.32
C ARG A 31 -3.89 -8.52 0.85
N GLY A 32 -3.79 -7.37 1.54
CA GLY A 32 -3.01 -7.22 2.76
C GLY A 32 -3.54 -8.08 3.90
N ILE A 33 -4.86 -8.10 4.11
CA ILE A 33 -5.51 -8.95 5.14
C ILE A 33 -5.30 -10.44 4.82
N SER A 34 -5.35 -10.83 3.55
CA SER A 34 -5.06 -12.22 3.14
C SER A 34 -3.66 -12.65 3.55
N VAL A 35 -2.64 -11.78 3.52
CA VAL A 35 -1.29 -12.13 4.02
C VAL A 35 -1.33 -12.54 5.48
N VAL A 36 -2.07 -11.81 6.32
CA VAL A 36 -2.23 -12.12 7.75
C VAL A 36 -2.90 -13.48 7.93
N HIS A 37 -4.05 -13.69 7.28
CA HIS A 37 -4.81 -14.94 7.39
C HIS A 37 -4.04 -16.15 6.86
N CYS A 38 -3.38 -16.03 5.70
CA CYS A 38 -2.56 -17.10 5.14
C CYS A 38 -1.39 -17.44 6.05
N THR A 39 -0.72 -16.44 6.64
CA THR A 39 0.39 -16.69 7.56
C THR A 39 -0.07 -17.45 8.81
N GLN A 40 -1.22 -17.07 9.38
CA GLN A 40 -1.83 -17.79 10.51
C GLN A 40 -2.20 -19.23 10.16
N ALA A 41 -2.80 -19.44 9.00
CA ALA A 41 -3.21 -20.77 8.54
C ALA A 41 -2.01 -21.69 8.24
N MET A 42 -0.92 -21.14 7.71
CA MET A 42 0.27 -21.92 7.32
C MET A 42 1.21 -22.24 8.50
N ALA A 43 1.09 -21.53 9.62
CA ALA A 43 1.95 -21.70 10.79
C ALA A 43 1.14 -21.86 12.10
N PRO A 44 0.25 -22.87 12.18
CA PRO A 44 -0.59 -23.07 13.35
C PRO A 44 0.25 -23.32 14.60
N GLY A 45 -0.11 -22.68 15.71
CA GLY A 45 0.58 -22.83 17.00
C GLY A 45 1.92 -22.13 17.12
N LYS A 46 2.37 -21.37 16.10
CA LYS A 46 3.56 -20.53 16.19
C LYS A 46 3.20 -19.10 16.56
N VAL A 47 4.04 -18.48 17.40
CA VAL A 47 3.98 -17.03 17.62
C VAL A 47 4.49 -16.35 16.37
N LEU A 48 3.56 -15.78 15.60
CA LEU A 48 3.91 -14.90 14.47
C LEU A 48 4.38 -13.56 15.02
N ALA A 49 5.38 -12.97 14.37
CA ALA A 49 5.76 -11.58 14.62
C ALA A 49 4.72 -10.67 13.93
N PRO A 50 3.68 -10.16 14.64
CA PRO A 50 2.51 -9.59 13.99
C PRO A 50 2.88 -8.34 13.18
N GLU A 51 3.84 -7.56 13.68
CA GLU A 51 4.41 -6.40 13.01
C GLU A 51 4.97 -6.74 11.61
N LYS A 52 5.79 -7.79 11.49
CA LYS A 52 6.40 -8.18 10.21
C LYS A 52 5.36 -8.63 9.19
N VAL A 53 4.33 -9.34 9.66
CA VAL A 53 3.24 -9.82 8.81
C VAL A 53 2.39 -8.64 8.33
N SER A 54 2.10 -7.68 9.21
CA SER A 54 1.39 -6.45 8.86
C SER A 54 2.18 -5.58 7.87
N ILE A 55 3.50 -5.44 8.06
CA ILE A 55 4.38 -4.72 7.12
C ILE A 55 4.31 -5.39 5.74
N LEU A 56 4.43 -6.72 5.66
CA LEU A 56 4.31 -7.43 4.40
C LEU A 56 2.93 -7.26 3.75
N GLY A 57 1.86 -7.29 4.55
CA GLY A 57 0.51 -7.00 4.07
C GLY A 57 0.39 -5.62 3.43
N TRP A 58 0.98 -4.59 4.04
CA TRP A 58 1.04 -3.24 3.47
C TRP A 58 1.89 -3.16 2.20
N CYS A 59 3.03 -3.87 2.14
CA CYS A 59 3.82 -3.94 0.90
C CYS A 59 3.00 -4.51 -0.28
N ILE A 60 2.11 -5.47 -0.02
CA ILE A 60 1.21 -6.02 -1.05
C ILE A 60 0.15 -5.01 -1.48
N GLU A 61 -0.42 -4.23 -0.55
CA GLU A 61 -1.37 -3.17 -0.90
C GLU A 61 -0.69 -2.03 -1.68
N TRP A 62 0.56 -1.68 -1.36
CA TRP A 62 1.36 -0.71 -2.14
C TRP A 62 1.63 -1.22 -3.56
N LEU A 63 2.03 -2.49 -3.69
CA LEU A 63 2.22 -3.11 -5.01
C LEU A 63 0.91 -3.10 -5.82
N GLN A 64 -0.22 -3.33 -5.15
CA GLN A 64 -1.52 -3.29 -5.80
C GLN A 64 -1.92 -1.88 -6.24
N ALA A 65 -1.69 -0.87 -5.41
CA ALA A 65 -1.95 0.53 -5.73
C ALA A 65 -1.11 0.99 -6.94
N PHE A 66 0.17 0.61 -7.00
CA PHE A 66 1.03 0.86 -8.16
C PHE A 66 0.41 0.34 -9.47
N PHE A 67 -0.05 -0.91 -9.48
CA PHE A 67 -0.66 -1.47 -10.68
C PHE A 67 -1.97 -0.79 -11.05
N LEU A 68 -2.79 -0.36 -10.08
CA LEU A 68 -4.02 0.37 -10.37
C LEU A 68 -3.76 1.72 -11.02
N VAL A 69 -2.79 2.49 -10.51
CA VAL A 69 -2.47 3.81 -11.12
C VAL A 69 -1.98 3.61 -12.55
N ALA A 70 -1.16 2.58 -12.81
CA ALA A 70 -0.75 2.24 -14.16
C ALA A 70 -1.93 1.80 -15.05
N ASP A 71 -2.86 1.01 -14.50
CA ASP A 71 -4.08 0.52 -15.17
C ASP A 71 -5.01 1.69 -15.55
N ASP A 72 -5.25 2.62 -14.62
CA ASP A 72 -6.07 3.81 -14.83
C ASP A 72 -5.56 4.66 -16.02
N ILE A 73 -4.24 4.75 -16.18
CA ILE A 73 -3.61 5.44 -17.32
C ILE A 73 -3.79 4.65 -18.62
N MET A 74 -3.61 3.32 -18.59
CA MET A 74 -3.73 2.46 -19.77
C MET A 74 -5.17 2.41 -20.30
N ASP A 75 -6.15 2.45 -19.40
CA ASP A 75 -7.58 2.31 -19.70
C ASP A 75 -8.31 3.66 -19.84
N GLU A 76 -7.59 4.78 -19.69
CA GLU A 76 -8.17 6.14 -19.68
C GLU A 76 -9.30 6.31 -18.65
N SER A 77 -9.13 5.68 -17.48
CA SER A 77 -10.10 5.73 -16.38
C SER A 77 -10.23 7.14 -15.80
N ILE A 78 -11.45 7.53 -15.43
CA ILE A 78 -11.74 8.85 -14.85
C ILE A 78 -11.81 8.78 -13.31
N THR A 79 -12.28 7.66 -12.77
CA THR A 79 -12.55 7.53 -11.33
C THR A 79 -12.23 6.13 -10.83
N HIS A 80 -11.67 6.06 -9.63
CA HIS A 80 -11.41 4.82 -8.90
C HIS A 80 -11.70 5.00 -7.41
N ARG A 81 -12.20 3.95 -6.74
CA ARG A 81 -12.59 4.00 -5.31
C ARG A 81 -13.55 5.16 -4.93
N GLY A 82 -14.33 5.67 -5.89
CA GLY A 82 -15.27 6.78 -5.67
C GLY A 82 -14.64 8.18 -5.69
N GLN A 83 -13.36 8.29 -6.06
CA GLN A 83 -12.64 9.55 -6.26
C GLN A 83 -12.02 9.58 -7.68
N PRO A 84 -11.58 10.74 -8.20
CA PRO A 84 -10.82 10.78 -9.45
C PRO A 84 -9.62 9.82 -9.43
N CYS A 85 -9.24 9.29 -10.60
CA CYS A 85 -7.95 8.62 -10.71
C CYS A 85 -6.83 9.61 -10.36
N TRP A 86 -5.74 9.10 -9.79
CA TRP A 86 -4.55 9.89 -9.45
C TRP A 86 -3.92 10.51 -10.69
#